data_AF-A0A6J8CPJ2-F1
#
_entry.id   AF-A0A6J8CPJ2-F1
#
_cell.length_a   1.000
_cell.length_b   1.000
_cell.length_c   1.000
_cell.angle_alpha   90.00
_cell.angle_beta   90.00
_cell.angle_gamma   90.00
#
_symmetry.space_group_name_H-M   'P 1'
#
loop_
_entity.id
_entity.type
_entity.pdbx_description
1 polymer ?
#
loop_
_entity_poly.entity_id
_entity_poly.type
_entity_poly.pdbx_seq_one_letter_code
_entity_poly.pdbx_strand_id
1 'polypeptide(L)'
;MYPAHTDMWSSVDWKYWRIWKIIYIPYWQIYGESMLENFDENSNTPCTTIQSEWEYNPAMERCNEYDWILVVITALYMLMSNLLLVNLLIAVFSYRFERVQENSEKLWRYLRYEVIMDYRTRIPAPLNLVIRPIYIAYKCIRYIKNRIKKDKKQDENAASYNRELDKINTLQSLNAIKCVHNF
;
A
#
# COMPACT_ATOMS: atom_id res chain seq x y z
N MET A 1 -34.49 24.95 11.84
CA MET A 1 -34.31 26.41 11.70
C MET A 1 -33.01 26.90 12.38
N TYR A 2 -32.29 27.86 11.80
CA TYR A 2 -31.05 28.41 12.38
C TYR A 2 -31.32 29.29 13.61
N PRO A 3 -30.42 29.31 14.61
CA PRO A 3 -30.59 30.20 15.77
C PRO A 3 -30.64 31.66 15.32
N ALA A 4 -31.41 32.49 16.02
CA ALA A 4 -31.34 33.93 15.84
C ALA A 4 -29.88 34.40 16.04
N HIS A 5 -29.47 35.49 15.39
CA HIS A 5 -28.09 35.99 15.49
C HIS A 5 -27.67 36.28 16.95
N THR A 6 -28.64 36.58 17.81
CA THR A 6 -28.49 36.77 19.26
C THR A 6 -28.14 35.49 20.02
N ASP A 7 -28.53 34.32 19.48
CA ASP A 7 -28.39 33.03 20.12
C ASP A 7 -27.19 32.23 19.59
N MET A 8 -26.53 32.73 18.53
CA MET A 8 -25.33 32.12 17.95
C MET A 8 -24.16 32.08 18.94
N TRP A 9 -24.11 33.06 19.85
CA TRP A 9 -23.03 33.24 20.83
C TRP A 9 -23.46 32.98 22.28
N SER A 10 -24.69 32.50 22.51
CA SER A 10 -25.15 32.19 23.87
C SER A 10 -24.46 30.92 24.39
N SER A 11 -23.99 30.97 25.64
CA SER A 11 -23.20 29.91 26.28
C SER A 11 -24.02 28.68 26.68
N VAL A 12 -25.33 28.71 26.48
CA VAL A 12 -26.26 27.64 26.87
C VAL A 12 -26.41 26.68 25.69
N ASP A 13 -25.79 25.51 25.87
CA ASP A 13 -25.86 24.29 25.06
C ASP A 13 -25.42 24.38 23.58
N TRP A 14 -24.12 24.12 23.40
CA TRP A 14 -23.52 23.65 22.15
C TRP A 14 -24.00 22.23 21.83
N LYS A 15 -25.29 22.08 21.51
CA LYS A 15 -25.86 20.80 21.10
C LYS A 15 -25.13 20.34 19.81
N TYR A 16 -24.62 19.11 19.79
CA TYR A 16 -23.92 18.47 18.65
C TYR A 16 -24.62 18.73 17.31
N TRP A 17 -25.96 18.70 17.29
CA TRP A 17 -26.79 19.01 16.12
C TRP A 17 -26.61 20.42 15.51
N ARG A 18 -26.16 21.41 16.29
CA ARG A 18 -26.06 22.82 15.87
C ARG A 18 -24.79 23.10 15.06
N ILE A 19 -23.64 22.57 15.49
CA ILE A 19 -22.36 22.77 14.78
C ILE A 19 -22.36 22.05 13.42
N TRP A 20 -22.95 20.85 13.35
CA TRP A 20 -23.06 20.11 12.10
C TRP A 20 -23.89 20.87 11.07
N LYS A 21 -25.01 21.51 11.46
CA LYS A 21 -25.82 22.31 10.53
C LYS A 21 -25.10 23.57 10.03
N ILE A 22 -24.29 24.21 10.88
CA ILE A 22 -23.50 25.41 10.51
C ILE A 22 -22.43 25.07 9.47
N ILE A 23 -21.84 23.88 9.52
CA ILE A 23 -20.80 23.45 8.57
C ILE A 23 -21.40 22.78 7.32
N TYR A 24 -22.46 21.99 7.50
CA TYR A 24 -23.05 21.16 6.44
C TYR A 24 -23.65 21.99 5.30
N ILE A 25 -24.44 23.01 5.61
CA ILE A 25 -25.14 23.81 4.58
C ILE A 25 -24.18 24.57 3.67
N PRO A 26 -23.20 25.36 4.16
CA PRO A 26 -22.25 26.03 3.27
C PRO A 26 -21.33 25.05 2.53
N TYR A 27 -21.05 23.86 3.08
CA TYR A 27 -20.30 22.82 2.36
C TYR A 27 -21.00 22.38 1.07
N TRP A 28 -22.32 22.11 1.12
CA TRP A 28 -23.09 21.76 -0.08
C TRP A 28 -23.19 22.91 -1.08
N GLN A 29 -23.22 24.16 -0.59
CA GLN A 29 -23.22 25.35 -1.44
C GLN A 29 -21.95 25.49 -2.29
N ILE A 30 -20.79 24.97 -1.84
CA ILE A 30 -19.56 24.92 -2.65
C ILE A 30 -19.73 24.02 -3.88
N TYR A 31 -20.55 22.97 -3.76
CA TYR A 31 -20.85 22.05 -4.88
C TYR A 31 -21.99 22.55 -5.78
N GLY A 32 -22.57 23.73 -5.49
CA GLY A 32 -23.64 24.34 -6.29
C GLY A 32 -25.06 24.06 -5.77
N GLU A 33 -25.22 23.33 -4.67
CA GLU A 33 -26.51 23.08 -4.04
C GLU A 33 -26.85 24.23 -3.08
N SER A 34 -27.70 25.16 -3.51
CA SER A 34 -27.99 26.39 -2.76
C SER A 34 -28.95 26.19 -1.60
N MET A 35 -29.81 25.15 -1.67
CA MET A 35 -30.76 24.78 -0.63
C MET A 35 -31.63 25.97 -0.16
N LEU A 36 -31.93 26.90 -1.08
CA LEU A 36 -32.68 28.14 -0.84
C LEU A 36 -34.10 27.88 -0.29
N GLU A 37 -34.69 26.74 -0.64
CA GLU A 37 -36.00 26.29 -0.15
C GLU A 37 -36.05 26.12 1.38
N ASN A 38 -34.90 25.86 2.03
CA ASN A 38 -34.84 25.81 3.49
C ASN A 38 -34.91 27.20 4.16
N PHE A 39 -34.74 28.28 3.39
CA PHE A 39 -34.82 29.67 3.84
C PHE A 39 -36.14 30.34 3.46
N ASP A 40 -36.91 29.74 2.54
CA ASP A 40 -38.22 30.25 2.16
C ASP A 40 -39.27 30.02 3.27
N GLU A 41 -40.26 30.90 3.32
CA GLU A 41 -41.28 31.01 4.37
C GLU A 41 -42.26 29.81 4.42
N ASN A 42 -42.25 28.95 3.39
CA ASN A 42 -43.36 28.03 3.10
C ASN A 42 -43.09 26.56 3.46
N SER A 43 -42.40 26.30 4.58
CA SER A 43 -42.19 24.93 5.05
C SER A 43 -43.49 24.36 5.67
N ASN A 44 -43.90 23.17 5.24
CA ASN A 44 -45.10 22.43 5.72
C ASN A 44 -45.04 21.99 7.20
N THR A 45 -44.11 22.52 7.99
CA THR A 45 -43.90 22.22 9.40
C THR A 45 -44.66 23.22 10.28
N PRO A 46 -45.27 22.79 11.40
CA PRO A 46 -45.88 23.71 12.34
C PRO A 46 -44.79 24.61 12.94
N CYS A 47 -44.80 25.89 12.57
CA CYS A 47 -43.84 26.87 13.05
C CYS A 47 -44.51 27.90 13.96
N THR A 48 -43.76 28.46 14.90
CA THR A 48 -44.22 29.54 15.79
C THR A 48 -43.18 30.66 15.84
N THR A 49 -43.65 31.90 15.97
CA THR A 49 -42.80 33.09 16.19
C THR A 49 -42.51 33.32 17.67
N ILE A 50 -43.21 32.61 18.57
CA ILE A 50 -43.13 32.78 20.02
C ILE A 50 -41.98 31.93 20.59
N GLN A 51 -41.01 32.60 21.22
CA GLN A 51 -39.80 31.97 21.79
C GLN A 51 -40.09 30.77 22.71
N SER A 52 -41.03 30.95 23.64
CA SER A 52 -41.35 29.93 24.64
C SER A 52 -41.99 28.67 24.05
N GLU A 53 -42.60 28.75 22.86
CA GLU A 53 -43.32 27.63 22.26
C GLU A 53 -42.40 26.64 21.53
N TRP A 54 -41.40 27.13 20.79
CA TRP A 54 -40.41 26.27 20.13
C TRP A 54 -39.29 25.80 21.07
N GLU A 55 -39.07 26.48 22.19
CA GLU A 55 -38.14 26.04 23.23
C GLU A 55 -38.72 24.88 24.08
N TYR A 56 -40.04 24.90 24.31
CA TYR A 56 -40.75 23.88 25.09
C TYR A 56 -41.17 22.67 24.25
N ASN A 57 -41.54 22.86 22.97
CA ASN A 57 -42.01 21.78 22.11
C ASN A 57 -40.97 21.42 21.01
N PRO A 58 -40.29 20.26 21.09
CA PRO A 58 -39.29 19.86 20.10
C PRO A 58 -39.87 19.54 18.72
N ALA A 59 -41.20 19.45 18.57
CA ALA A 59 -41.89 19.23 17.31
C ALA A 59 -42.24 20.53 16.56
N MET A 60 -42.02 21.70 17.18
CA MET A 60 -42.27 23.01 16.58
C MET A 60 -40.95 23.74 16.34
N GLU A 61 -40.75 24.24 15.13
CA GLU A 61 -39.58 25.06 14.78
C GLU A 61 -39.94 26.55 14.73
N ARG A 62 -38.95 27.43 14.88
CA ARG A 62 -39.16 28.87 14.69
C ARG A 62 -39.46 29.14 13.20
N CYS A 63 -40.44 30.02 12.92
CA CYS A 63 -40.82 30.38 11.54
C CYS A 63 -39.73 31.17 10.83
N ASN A 64 -39.43 30.81 9.58
CA ASN A 64 -38.41 31.48 8.76
C ASN A 64 -38.74 32.96 8.58
N GLU A 65 -37.75 33.82 8.88
CA GLU A 65 -37.85 35.26 8.69
C GLU A 65 -36.99 35.61 7.47
N TYR A 66 -37.61 36.22 6.46
CA TYR A 66 -36.91 36.59 5.24
C TYR A 66 -35.88 37.70 5.53
N ASP A 67 -34.59 37.38 5.38
CA ASP A 67 -33.50 38.33 5.49
C ASP A 67 -32.74 38.43 4.16
N TRP A 68 -32.84 39.59 3.51
CA TRP A 68 -32.15 39.89 2.25
C TRP A 68 -30.63 39.87 2.40
N ILE A 69 -30.09 40.17 3.59
CA ILE A 69 -28.66 40.18 3.86
C ILE A 69 -28.11 38.76 3.75
N LEU A 70 -28.84 37.76 4.24
CA LEU A 70 -28.47 36.36 4.18
C LEU A 70 -28.36 35.86 2.74
N VAL A 71 -29.29 36.29 1.87
CA VAL A 71 -29.26 35.98 0.43
C VAL A 71 -28.03 36.60 -0.24
N VAL A 72 -27.73 37.86 0.06
CA VAL A 72 -26.57 38.57 -0.51
C VAL A 72 -25.24 37.94 -0.05
N ILE A 73 -25.11 37.61 1.23
CA ILE A 73 -23.90 36.95 1.78
C ILE A 73 -23.72 35.57 1.15
N THR A 74 -24.80 34.79 1.02
CA THR A 74 -24.78 33.46 0.40
C THR A 74 -24.36 33.54 -1.07
N ALA A 75 -24.88 34.52 -1.82
CA ALA A 75 -24.50 34.75 -3.21
C ALA A 75 -23.03 35.16 -3.37
N LEU A 76 -22.53 36.06 -2.52
CA LEU A 76 -21.13 36.46 -2.51
C LEU A 76 -20.21 35.29 -2.12
N TYR A 77 -20.62 34.48 -1.15
CA TYR A 77 -19.90 33.27 -0.73
C TYR A 77 -19.80 32.23 -1.85
N MET A 78 -20.90 31.97 -2.57
CA MET A 78 -20.89 31.09 -3.75
C MET A 78 -20.00 31.63 -4.85
N LEU A 79 -20.05 32.94 -5.11
CA LEU A 79 -19.22 33.58 -6.13
C LEU A 79 -17.73 33.47 -5.79
N MET A 80 -17.35 33.79 -4.55
CA MET A 80 -15.97 33.70 -4.09
C MET A 80 -15.47 32.26 -4.05
N SER A 81 -16.29 31.31 -3.61
CA SER A 81 -15.91 29.90 -3.62
C SER A 81 -15.71 29.38 -5.05
N ASN A 82 -16.60 29.70 -5.98
CA ASN A 82 -16.44 29.26 -7.36
C ASN A 82 -15.28 29.97 -8.09
N LEU A 83 -15.10 31.27 -7.91
CA LEU A 83 -14.06 32.04 -8.61
C LEU A 83 -12.68 31.96 -7.95
N LEU A 84 -12.58 31.87 -6.63
CA LEU A 84 -11.30 31.75 -5.95
C LEU A 84 -10.91 30.30 -5.76
N LEU A 85 -11.80 29.44 -5.24
CA LEU A 85 -11.41 28.09 -4.87
C LEU A 85 -11.11 27.24 -6.10
N VAL A 86 -12.01 27.19 -7.09
CA VAL A 86 -11.80 26.35 -8.28
C VAL A 86 -10.68 26.90 -9.16
N ASN A 87 -10.65 28.20 -9.44
CA ASN A 87 -9.63 28.77 -10.32
C ASN A 87 -8.22 28.72 -9.70
N LEU A 88 -8.10 28.95 -8.38
CA LEU A 88 -6.81 28.83 -7.69
C LEU A 88 -6.42 27.37 -7.52
N LEU A 89 -7.37 26.47 -7.24
CA LEU A 89 -7.11 25.03 -7.14
C LEU A 89 -6.63 24.45 -8.47
N ILE A 90 -7.26 24.83 -9.58
CA ILE A 90 -6.82 24.45 -10.93
C ILE A 90 -5.41 25.00 -11.19
N ALA A 91 -5.13 26.26 -10.85
CA ALA A 91 -3.80 26.84 -11.04
C ALA A 91 -2.71 26.10 -10.24
N VAL A 92 -2.99 25.75 -8.97
CA VAL A 92 -2.06 24.97 -8.13
C VAL A 92 -1.90 23.56 -8.66
N PHE A 93 -2.98 22.90 -9.08
CA PHE A 93 -2.89 21.57 -9.68
C PHE A 93 -2.10 21.59 -10.98
N SER A 94 -2.32 22.54 -11.89
CA SER A 94 -1.52 22.67 -13.11
C SER A 94 -0.03 22.88 -12.78
N TYR A 95 0.29 23.79 -11.85
CA TYR A 95 1.67 24.04 -11.43
C TYR A 95 2.34 22.83 -10.77
N ARG A 96 1.62 22.11 -9.90
CA ARG A 96 2.16 20.91 -9.22
C ARG A 96 2.19 19.71 -10.16
N PHE A 97 1.24 19.59 -11.08
CA PHE A 97 1.18 18.51 -12.06
C PHE A 97 2.40 18.56 -12.98
N GLU A 98 2.80 19.72 -13.49
CA GLU A 98 4.03 19.83 -14.30
C GLU A 98 5.29 19.36 -13.55
N ARG A 99 5.45 19.80 -12.29
CA ARG A 99 6.58 19.42 -11.43
C ARG A 99 6.55 17.93 -11.03
N VAL A 100 5.36 17.40 -10.76
CA VAL A 100 5.17 15.99 -10.34
C VAL A 100 5.27 15.04 -11.53
N GLN A 101 4.79 15.45 -12.71
CA GLN A 101 4.89 14.67 -13.95
C GLN A 101 6.35 14.43 -14.32
N GLU A 102 7.21 15.45 -14.29
CA GLU A 102 8.64 15.29 -14.61
C GLU A 102 9.34 14.29 -13.67
N ASN A 103 9.08 14.41 -12.37
CA ASN A 103 9.65 13.49 -11.37
C ASN A 103 9.06 12.07 -11.49
N SER A 104 7.78 11.95 -11.79
CA SER A 104 7.10 10.66 -11.95
C SER A 104 7.57 9.95 -13.21
N GLU A 105 7.83 10.67 -14.30
CA GLU A 105 8.40 10.10 -15.53
C GLU A 105 9.83 9.60 -15.31
N LYS A 106 10.66 10.35 -14.57
CA LYS A 106 12.01 9.90 -14.19
C LYS A 106 11.95 8.62 -13.35
N LEU A 107 11.08 8.58 -12.33
CA LEU A 107 10.88 7.41 -11.50
C LEU A 107 10.33 6.22 -12.29
N TRP A 108 9.35 6.45 -13.17
CA TRP A 108 8.79 5.41 -14.03
C TRP A 108 9.85 4.83 -14.98
N ARG A 109 10.72 5.67 -15.56
CA ARG A 109 11.84 5.20 -16.40
C ARG A 109 12.84 4.38 -15.58
N TYR A 110 13.14 4.79 -14.34
CA TYR A 110 14.02 4.04 -13.44
C TYR A 110 13.42 2.67 -13.08
N LEU A 111 12.18 2.63 -12.60
CA LEU A 111 11.46 1.41 -12.27
C LEU A 111 11.33 0.48 -13.49
N ARG A 112 11.04 1.05 -14.66
CA ARG A 112 10.98 0.28 -15.91
C ARG A 112 12.32 -0.35 -16.25
N TYR A 113 13.43 0.37 -16.08
CA TYR A 113 14.76 -0.19 -16.30
C TYR A 113 15.04 -1.35 -15.34
N GLU A 114 14.73 -1.18 -14.06
CA GLU A 114 14.91 -2.20 -13.02
C GLU A 114 14.14 -3.49 -13.36
N VAL A 115 12.85 -3.36 -13.73
CA VAL A 115 12.01 -4.49 -14.13
C VAL A 115 12.58 -5.18 -15.38
N ILE A 116 12.96 -4.44 -16.42
CA ILE A 116 13.51 -5.04 -17.64
C ILE A 116 14.83 -5.78 -17.36
N MET A 117 15.68 -5.21 -16.50
CA MET A 117 16.95 -5.83 -16.10
C MET A 117 16.71 -7.13 -15.31
N ASP A 118 15.73 -7.13 -14.40
CA ASP A 118 15.37 -8.32 -13.62
C ASP A 118 14.75 -9.42 -14.51
N TYR A 119 13.95 -9.06 -15.51
CA TYR A 119 13.35 -10.02 -16.44
C TYR A 119 14.31 -10.61 -17.47
N ARG A 120 15.46 -9.96 -17.77
CA ARG A 120 16.47 -10.49 -18.73
C ARG A 120 17.00 -11.88 -18.35
N THR A 121 17.12 -12.17 -17.05
CA THR A 121 17.70 -13.41 -16.54
C THR A 121 16.65 -14.38 -15.99
N ARG A 122 15.40 -13.93 -15.87
CA ARG A 122 14.29 -14.76 -15.37
C ARG A 122 13.66 -15.56 -16.50
N ILE A 123 13.52 -16.85 -16.24
CA ILE A 123 12.64 -17.72 -17.01
C ILE A 123 11.20 -17.33 -16.65
N PRO A 124 10.29 -17.12 -17.63
CA PRO A 124 8.90 -16.80 -17.33
C PRO A 124 8.25 -17.92 -16.48
N ALA A 125 7.44 -17.53 -15.49
CA ALA A 125 6.54 -18.48 -14.83
C ALA A 125 5.51 -18.97 -15.88
N PRO A 126 5.11 -20.27 -15.94
CA PRO A 126 5.32 -21.38 -15.00
C PRO A 126 6.57 -22.25 -15.27
N LEU A 127 7.32 -22.00 -16.35
CA LEU A 127 8.46 -22.84 -16.76
C LEU A 127 9.60 -22.84 -15.72
N ASN A 128 9.74 -21.74 -14.98
CA ASN A 128 10.70 -21.63 -13.89
C ASN A 128 10.50 -22.67 -12.77
N LEU A 129 9.26 -23.12 -12.53
CA LEU A 129 8.95 -24.12 -11.51
C LEU A 129 9.44 -25.52 -11.88
N VAL A 130 9.64 -25.79 -13.17
CA VAL A 130 10.07 -27.10 -13.68
C VAL A 130 11.57 -27.08 -14.02
N ILE A 131 12.06 -26.03 -14.67
CA ILE A 131 13.45 -25.97 -15.15
C ILE A 131 14.46 -25.86 -14.01
N ARG A 132 14.17 -25.08 -12.96
CA ARG A 132 15.07 -24.94 -11.80
C ARG A 132 15.30 -26.25 -11.04
N PRO A 133 14.28 -27.00 -10.60
CA PRO A 133 14.50 -28.26 -9.89
C PRO A 133 15.17 -29.32 -10.77
N ILE A 134 14.88 -29.38 -12.08
CA ILE A 134 15.55 -30.30 -13.01
C ILE A 134 17.05 -29.98 -13.11
N TYR A 135 17.41 -28.70 -13.24
CA TYR A 135 18.81 -28.28 -13.32
C TYR A 135 19.58 -28.61 -12.02
N ILE A 136 18.98 -28.35 -10.86
CA ILE A 136 19.56 -28.67 -9.55
C ILE A 136 19.70 -30.18 -9.39
N ALA A 137 18.67 -30.96 -9.71
CA ALA A 137 18.69 -32.42 -9.65
C ALA A 137 19.79 -33.01 -10.56
N TYR A 138 19.92 -32.52 -11.80
CA TYR A 138 21.00 -32.92 -12.70
C TYR A 138 22.38 -32.64 -12.11
N LYS A 139 22.58 -31.45 -11.55
CA LYS A 139 23.86 -31.04 -10.92
C LYS A 139 24.17 -31.90 -9.70
N CYS A 140 23.18 -32.19 -8.86
CA CYS A 140 23.30 -33.09 -7.70
C CYS A 140 23.65 -34.52 -8.13
N ILE A 141 22.95 -35.08 -9.12
CA ILE A 141 23.23 -36.43 -9.65
C ILE A 141 24.66 -36.49 -10.21
N ARG A 142 25.09 -35.47 -10.96
CA ARG A 142 26.45 -35.40 -11.50
C ARG A 142 27.50 -35.30 -10.40
N TYR A 143 27.22 -34.53 -9.35
CA TYR A 143 28.10 -34.42 -8.18
C TYR A 143 28.25 -35.77 -7.46
N ILE A 144 27.14 -36.46 -7.19
CA ILE A 144 27.13 -37.79 -6.54
C ILE A 144 27.87 -38.82 -7.40
N LYS A 145 27.63 -38.86 -8.71
CA LYS A 145 28.35 -39.77 -9.63
C LYS A 145 29.86 -39.53 -9.60
N ASN A 146 30.29 -38.26 -9.55
CA ASN A 146 31.71 -37.92 -9.47
C ASN A 146 32.33 -38.29 -8.12
N ARG A 147 31.58 -38.17 -7.01
CA ARG A 147 32.00 -38.65 -5.68
C ARG A 147 32.20 -40.17 -5.67
N ILE A 148 31.19 -40.94 -6.10
CA ILE A 148 31.27 -42.41 -6.16
C ILE A 148 32.44 -42.88 -7.03
N LYS A 149 32.69 -42.21 -8.17
CA LYS A 149 33.85 -42.53 -9.01
C LYS A 149 35.18 -42.27 -8.30
N LYS A 150 35.29 -41.20 -7.51
CA LYS A 150 36.49 -40.91 -6.72
C LYS A 150 36.69 -41.94 -5.61
N ASP A 151 35.63 -42.29 -4.90
CA ASP A 151 35.70 -43.26 -3.79
C ASP A 151 36.12 -44.64 -4.32
N LYS A 152 35.52 -45.12 -5.42
CA LYS A 152 35.95 -46.37 -6.08
C LYS A 152 37.42 -46.35 -6.50
N LYS A 153 37.89 -45.24 -7.06
CA LYS A 153 39.29 -45.09 -7.47
C LYS A 153 40.23 -45.17 -6.26
N GLN A 154 39.81 -44.61 -5.13
CA GLN A 154 40.58 -44.64 -3.89
C GLN A 154 40.61 -46.04 -3.27
N ASP A 155 39.49 -46.77 -3.29
CA ASP A 155 39.42 -48.17 -2.84
C ASP A 155 40.29 -49.09 -3.71
N GLU A 156 40.27 -48.91 -5.04
CA GLU A 156 41.13 -49.64 -5.98
C GLU A 156 42.62 -49.40 -5.69
N ASN A 157 43.01 -48.14 -5.46
CA ASN A 157 44.38 -47.77 -5.13
C ASN A 157 44.81 -48.36 -3.77
N ALA A 158 43.95 -48.30 -2.75
CA ALA A 158 44.22 -48.88 -1.44
C ALA A 158 44.36 -50.41 -1.50
N ALA A 159 43.50 -51.08 -2.28
CA ALA A 159 43.59 -52.53 -2.51
C ALA A 159 44.84 -52.93 -3.29
N SER A 160 45.34 -52.08 -4.20
CA SER A 160 46.61 -52.31 -4.90
C SER A 160 47.80 -52.19 -3.95
N TYR A 161 47.81 -51.17 -3.08
CA TYR A 161 48.87 -50.98 -2.09
C TYR A 161 48.94 -52.12 -1.06
N ASN A 162 47.80 -52.55 -0.53
CA ASN A 162 47.74 -53.70 0.39
C ASN A 162 48.27 -54.99 -0.26
N ARG A 163 47.98 -55.22 -1.56
CA ARG A 163 48.54 -56.35 -2.30
C ARG A 163 50.07 -56.27 -2.45
N GLU A 164 50.64 -55.09 -2.57
CA GLU A 164 52.10 -54.92 -2.58
C GLU A 164 52.72 -55.18 -1.21
N LEU A 165 52.08 -54.71 -0.12
CA LEU A 165 52.49 -55.01 1.25
C LEU A 165 52.49 -56.51 1.55
N ASP A 166 51.45 -57.24 1.15
CA ASP A 166 51.37 -58.69 1.37
C ASP A 166 52.50 -59.44 0.65
N LYS A 167 52.87 -59.01 -0.57
CA LYS A 167 54.04 -59.55 -1.29
C LYS A 167 55.35 -59.29 -0.54
N ILE A 168 55.53 -58.11 0.06
CA ILE A 168 56.73 -57.78 0.83
C ILE A 168 56.79 -58.62 2.12
N ASN A 169 55.68 -58.71 2.86
CA ASN A 169 55.60 -59.49 4.09
C ASN A 169 55.86 -60.99 3.86
N THR A 170 55.34 -61.55 2.76
CA THR A 170 55.58 -62.95 2.38
C THR A 170 57.04 -63.21 1.96
N LEU A 171 57.69 -62.26 1.28
CA LEU A 171 59.13 -62.36 0.97
C LEU A 171 59.99 -62.30 2.24
N GLN A 172 59.64 -61.44 3.20
CA GLN A 172 60.33 -61.36 4.48
C GLN A 172 60.18 -62.66 5.29
N SER A 173 58.99 -63.26 5.34
CA SER A 173 58.78 -64.53 6.06
C SER A 173 59.50 -65.72 5.41
N LEU A 174 59.51 -65.80 4.08
CA LEU A 174 60.28 -66.82 3.34
C LEU A 174 61.79 -66.70 3.60
N ASN A 175 62.33 -65.48 3.62
CA ASN A 175 63.74 -65.26 3.94
C ASN A 175 64.06 -65.63 5.40
N ALA A 176 63.17 -65.34 6.35
CA ALA A 176 63.33 -65.73 7.75
C ALA A 176 63.34 -67.26 7.93
N ILE A 177 62.45 -67.99 7.24
CA ILE A 177 62.42 -69.46 7.28
C ILE A 177 63.70 -70.06 6.66
N LYS A 178 64.19 -69.48 5.56
CA LYS A 178 65.44 -69.90 4.91
C LYS A 178 66.67 -69.72 5.82
N CYS A 179 66.66 -68.73 6.70
CA CYS A 179 67.72 -68.53 7.68
C CYS A 179 67.71 -69.55 8.83
N VAL A 180 66.53 -70.05 9.23
CA VAL A 180 66.40 -71.04 10.33
C VAL A 180 66.83 -72.44 9.88
N HIS A 181 66.66 -72.78 8.60
CA HIS A 181 66.96 -74.12 8.08
C HIS A 181 68.42 -74.31 7.62
N ASN A 182 69.26 -73.27 7.75
CA ASN A 182 70.68 -73.24 7.34
C ASN A 182 71.64 -73.14 8.55
N PHE A 183 71.17 -73.50 9.74
CA PHE A 183 71.95 -73.69 10.97
C PHE A 183 71.80 -75.14 11.42
#